data_AF-A0A821X3C6-F1
#
_entry.id   AF-A0A821X3C6-F1
#
_cell.length_a   1.000
_cell.length_b   1.000
_cell.length_c   1.000
_cell.angle_alpha   90.00
_cell.angle_beta   90.00
_cell.angle_gamma   90.00
#
_symmetry.space_group_name_H-M   'P 1'
#
loop_
_entity.id
_entity.type
_entity.pdbx_description
1 polymer ?
#
loop_
_entity_poly.entity_id
_entity_poly.type
_entity_poly.pdbx_seq_one_letter_code
_entity_poly.pdbx_strand_id
1 'polypeptide(L)'
;MWPNLKTCKLAYMYFNPKTHKDGTPFRPIMNTIDSPTTNISRLLDQLIRPIFNQKVSHTTIVDGWHLIKRLRQYVNDGHLKSTTLFCTFDINNLYTMLPQQQSLDILVEFFQTFQISNIHSIDHQTIRELARIVIEENVFVYRNKYYQQIIGGAMGSPFTLTLANIFMWKWEKESICKMLPSTEIYGRYIDDIFITWNDSQEKLEALLKKLNSYHPNIKLEYKIGTSLPFLDVTVSNNNGNLSTSVYHKPAAEPYVVPFTSDHPRHIFRNIIRAAKIRAIRYSSTFEAFNTERRNIRFMLLYNGYPTRYIDKEFRKFFGST
;
A
#
# COMPACT_ATOMS: atom_id res chain seq x y z
N MET A 1 -11.87 -24.54 15.35
CA MET A 1 -10.78 -24.68 14.35
C MET A 1 -9.48 -24.87 15.12
N TRP A 2 -9.22 -26.09 15.60
CA TRP A 2 -8.05 -26.37 16.45
C TRP A 2 -6.80 -26.56 15.58
N PRO A 3 -5.61 -26.08 16.01
CA PRO A 3 -4.36 -26.34 15.30
C PRO A 3 -4.11 -27.85 15.20
N ASN A 4 -3.78 -28.35 14.01
CA ASN A 4 -3.36 -29.73 13.86
C ASN A 4 -1.96 -29.89 14.45
N LEU A 5 -1.86 -30.52 15.61
CA LEU A 5 -0.58 -30.71 16.33
C LEU A 5 0.49 -31.45 15.52
N LYS A 6 0.09 -32.23 14.49
CA LYS A 6 1.03 -32.94 13.61
C LYS A 6 1.67 -32.04 12.55
N THR A 7 1.03 -30.92 12.21
CA THR A 7 1.50 -30.01 11.16
C THR A 7 1.84 -28.62 11.68
N CYS A 8 1.41 -28.29 12.90
CA CYS A 8 1.64 -26.99 13.51
C CYS A 8 3.13 -26.77 13.73
N LYS A 9 3.62 -25.62 13.27
CA LYS A 9 5.01 -25.19 13.42
C LYS A 9 5.04 -23.85 14.12
N LEU A 10 6.09 -23.61 14.90
CA LEU A 10 6.33 -22.26 15.41
C LEU A 10 6.66 -21.34 14.24
N ALA A 11 6.17 -20.11 14.31
CA ALA A 11 6.57 -19.08 13.36
C ALA A 11 8.08 -18.84 13.48
N TYR A 12 8.72 -18.42 12.40
CA TYR A 12 10.14 -18.06 12.43
C TYR A 12 10.40 -16.74 11.71
N MET A 13 11.40 -16.00 12.18
CA MET A 13 11.77 -14.71 11.61
C MET A 13 12.92 -14.87 10.62
N TYR A 14 12.79 -14.23 9.46
CA TYR A 14 13.87 -14.06 8.48
C TYR A 14 13.90 -12.62 7.98
N PHE A 15 14.92 -12.27 7.19
CA PHE A 15 15.14 -10.90 6.73
C PHE A 15 15.23 -10.80 5.21
N ASN A 16 14.52 -9.84 4.63
CA ASN A 16 14.65 -9.47 3.23
C ASN A 16 15.45 -8.17 3.09
N PRO A 17 16.48 -8.10 2.23
CA PRO A 17 17.21 -6.86 1.99
C PRO A 17 16.33 -5.84 1.24
N LYS A 18 16.36 -4.58 1.67
CA LYS A 18 15.79 -3.46 0.89
C LYS A 18 16.87 -2.88 -0.03
N THR A 19 17.19 -3.58 -1.12
CA THR A 19 18.27 -3.24 -2.07
C THR A 19 18.15 -1.86 -2.71
N HIS A 20 16.97 -1.25 -2.68
CA HIS A 20 16.68 0.08 -3.23
C HIS A 20 16.84 1.22 -2.21
N LYS A 21 17.27 0.95 -0.98
CA LYS A 21 17.55 1.97 0.05
C LYS A 21 19.04 1.98 0.38
N ASP A 22 19.59 3.16 0.65
CA ASP A 22 20.99 3.32 1.05
C ASP A 22 21.32 2.44 2.26
N GLY A 23 22.47 1.77 2.23
CA GLY A 23 22.89 0.82 3.25
C GLY A 23 22.14 -0.53 3.24
N THR A 24 21.23 -0.78 2.28
CA THR A 24 20.48 -2.04 2.11
C THR A 24 19.89 -2.58 3.43
N PRO A 25 19.08 -1.79 4.15
CA PRO A 25 18.55 -2.22 5.44
C PRO A 25 17.68 -3.47 5.32
N PHE A 26 17.74 -4.33 6.33
CA PHE A 26 16.95 -5.55 6.39
C PHE A 26 15.51 -5.29 6.84
N ARG A 27 14.54 -5.93 6.19
CA ARG A 27 13.14 -5.99 6.61
C ARG A 27 12.89 -7.33 7.31
N PRO A 28 12.57 -7.36 8.60
CA PRO A 28 12.14 -8.60 9.24
C PRO A 28 10.80 -9.05 8.64
N ILE A 29 10.68 -10.34 8.39
CA ILE A 29 9.44 -10.98 7.95
C ILE A 29 9.18 -12.16 8.86
N MET A 30 7.93 -12.30 9.29
CA MET A 30 7.47 -13.44 10.06
C MET A 30 6.90 -14.49 9.11
N ASN A 31 7.54 -15.64 9.02
CA ASN A 31 6.89 -16.79 8.41
C ASN A 31 5.94 -17.43 9.43
N THR A 32 4.65 -17.20 9.25
CA THR A 32 3.57 -17.76 10.06
C THR A 32 2.88 -18.94 9.38
N ILE A 33 3.42 -19.47 8.27
CA ILE A 33 2.87 -20.66 7.62
C ILE A 33 2.82 -21.79 8.66
N ASP A 34 1.63 -22.39 8.81
CA ASP A 34 1.30 -23.43 9.79
C ASP A 34 1.40 -23.05 11.28
N SER A 35 1.52 -21.76 11.62
CA SER A 35 1.49 -21.32 13.03
C SER A 35 0.08 -21.39 13.64
N PRO A 36 -0.04 -21.52 14.97
CA PRO A 36 -1.33 -21.72 15.65
C PRO A 36 -2.38 -20.64 15.31
N THR A 37 -1.94 -19.39 15.14
CA THR A 37 -2.80 -18.22 14.92
C THR A 37 -3.14 -17.98 13.44
N THR A 38 -2.54 -18.71 12.49
CA THR A 38 -2.65 -18.37 11.06
C THR A 38 -4.05 -18.56 10.49
N ASN A 39 -4.74 -19.62 10.90
CA ASN A 39 -6.10 -19.84 10.43
C ASN A 39 -7.10 -18.86 11.06
N ILE A 40 -6.89 -18.48 12.34
CA ILE A 40 -7.68 -17.44 13.01
C ILE A 40 -7.45 -16.09 12.31
N SER A 41 -6.19 -15.76 12.02
CA SER A 41 -5.83 -14.54 11.29
C SER A 41 -6.47 -14.49 9.90
N ARG A 42 -6.44 -15.60 9.15
CA ARG A 42 -7.09 -15.67 7.83
C ARG A 42 -8.60 -15.51 7.94
N LEU A 43 -9.23 -16.16 8.92
CA LEU A 43 -10.67 -16.04 9.17
C LEU A 43 -11.05 -14.59 9.47
N LEU A 44 -10.37 -13.94 10.42
CA LEU A 44 -10.65 -12.55 10.78
C LEU A 44 -10.47 -11.60 9.60
N ASP A 45 -9.40 -11.76 8.81
CA ASP A 45 -9.18 -10.96 7.60
C ASP A 45 -10.32 -11.16 6.56
N GLN A 46 -10.76 -12.39 6.33
CA GLN A 46 -11.86 -12.70 5.43
C GLN A 46 -13.19 -12.09 5.87
N LEU A 47 -13.45 -12.06 7.19
CA LEU A 47 -14.67 -11.50 7.76
C LEU A 47 -14.67 -9.96 7.74
N ILE A 48 -13.53 -9.35 8.07
CA ILE A 48 -13.47 -7.92 8.42
C ILE A 48 -13.02 -7.05 7.24
N ARG A 49 -12.08 -7.52 6.40
CA ARG A 49 -11.56 -6.74 5.27
C ARG A 49 -12.64 -6.28 4.28
N PRO A 50 -13.63 -7.12 3.88
CA PRO A 50 -14.68 -6.67 2.97
C PRO A 50 -15.50 -5.52 3.55
N ILE A 51 -15.79 -5.56 4.85
CA ILE A 51 -16.50 -4.50 5.58
C ILE A 51 -15.68 -3.22 5.56
N PHE A 52 -14.38 -3.30 5.89
CA PHE A 52 -13.48 -2.15 5.83
C PHE A 52 -13.46 -1.52 4.44
N ASN A 53 -13.23 -2.33 3.40
CA ASN A 53 -13.15 -1.85 2.01
C ASN A 53 -14.46 -1.19 1.56
N GLN A 54 -15.61 -1.69 2.01
CA GLN A 54 -16.91 -1.10 1.70
C GLN A 54 -17.12 0.23 2.42
N LYS A 55 -16.83 0.30 3.73
CA LYS A 55 -17.16 1.45 4.58
C LYS A 55 -16.13 2.59 4.50
N VAL A 56 -14.88 2.29 4.19
CA VAL A 56 -13.73 3.24 4.26
C VAL A 56 -13.11 3.48 2.87
N SER A 57 -13.88 3.24 1.80
CA SER A 57 -13.43 3.44 0.42
C SER A 57 -13.06 4.89 0.08
N HIS A 58 -13.68 5.88 0.74
CA HIS A 58 -13.49 7.30 0.47
C HIS A 58 -12.09 7.84 0.84
N THR A 59 -11.45 7.28 1.87
CA THR A 59 -10.07 7.64 2.26
C THR A 59 -9.02 6.66 1.73
N THR A 60 -9.43 5.58 1.07
CA THR A 60 -8.52 4.51 0.61
C THR A 60 -8.18 4.65 -0.87
N ILE A 61 -6.91 4.52 -1.22
CA ILE A 61 -6.43 4.35 -2.59
C ILE A 61 -6.15 2.85 -2.81
N VAL A 62 -6.45 2.35 -4.01
CA VAL A 62 -6.32 0.92 -4.34
C VAL A 62 -5.12 0.67 -5.25
N ASP A 63 -4.83 1.60 -6.16
CA ASP A 63 -3.68 1.59 -7.05
C ASP A 63 -3.42 3.01 -7.58
N GLY A 64 -2.33 3.21 -8.34
CA GLY A 64 -2.01 4.50 -8.94
C GLY A 64 -3.06 4.97 -9.96
N TRP A 65 -3.82 4.07 -10.59
CA TRP A 65 -4.88 4.45 -11.52
C TRP A 65 -6.10 5.04 -10.81
N HIS A 66 -6.43 4.51 -9.63
CA HIS A 66 -7.46 5.07 -8.75
C HIS A 66 -7.07 6.50 -8.34
N LEU A 67 -5.81 6.73 -7.96
CA LEU A 67 -5.32 8.09 -7.68
C LEU A 67 -5.45 9.01 -8.90
N ILE A 68 -5.01 8.58 -10.08
CA ILE A 68 -5.09 9.37 -11.32
C ILE A 68 -6.55 9.76 -11.62
N LYS A 69 -7.51 8.85 -11.43
CA LYS A 69 -8.93 9.17 -11.60
C LYS A 69 -9.40 10.26 -10.64
N ARG A 70 -9.02 10.18 -9.36
CA ARG A 70 -9.36 11.20 -8.35
C ARG A 70 -8.74 12.55 -8.69
N LEU A 71 -7.49 12.57 -9.14
CA LEU A 71 -6.80 13.80 -9.56
C LEU A 71 -7.46 14.43 -10.81
N ARG A 72 -7.87 13.60 -11.79
CA ARG A 72 -8.62 14.11 -12.96
C ARG A 72 -9.94 14.74 -12.56
N GLN A 73 -10.66 14.13 -11.62
CA GLN A 73 -11.89 14.72 -11.08
C GLN A 73 -11.61 16.05 -10.38
N TYR A 74 -10.60 16.11 -9.53
CA TYR A 74 -10.16 17.34 -8.86
C TYR A 74 -9.77 18.46 -9.84
N VAL A 75 -9.15 18.12 -10.98
CA VAL A 75 -8.90 19.08 -12.07
C VAL A 75 -10.21 19.54 -12.73
N ASN A 76 -11.10 18.60 -13.06
CA ASN A 76 -12.39 18.91 -13.68
C ASN A 76 -13.28 19.81 -12.80
N ASP A 77 -13.17 19.65 -11.47
CA ASP A 77 -13.87 20.46 -10.47
C ASP A 77 -13.20 21.84 -10.25
N GLY A 78 -12.14 22.16 -11.00
CA GLY A 78 -11.43 23.44 -10.94
C GLY A 78 -10.60 23.64 -9.67
N HIS A 79 -10.28 22.56 -8.95
CA HIS A 79 -9.56 22.64 -7.68
C HIS A 79 -8.04 22.70 -7.85
N LEU A 80 -7.50 22.24 -8.99
CA LEU A 80 -6.07 22.35 -9.28
C LEU A 80 -5.70 23.78 -9.67
N LYS A 81 -4.80 24.38 -8.90
CA LYS A 81 -4.23 25.71 -9.09
C LYS A 81 -2.78 25.60 -9.54
N SER A 82 -2.24 26.68 -10.10
CA SER A 82 -0.80 26.76 -10.40
C SER A 82 0.10 26.64 -9.16
N THR A 83 -0.43 27.01 -7.99
CA THR A 83 0.25 26.94 -6.70
C THR A 83 -0.02 25.65 -5.93
N THR A 84 -0.82 24.71 -6.46
CA THR A 84 -1.13 23.47 -5.75
C THR A 84 0.14 22.67 -5.50
N LEU A 85 0.37 22.33 -4.24
CA LEU A 85 1.41 21.42 -3.79
C LEU A 85 0.83 20.02 -3.62
N PHE A 86 1.68 19.03 -3.86
CA PHE A 86 1.43 17.66 -3.46
C PHE A 86 2.25 17.32 -2.24
N CYS A 87 1.69 16.47 -1.40
CA CYS A 87 2.38 15.92 -0.24
C CYS A 87 2.20 14.40 -0.22
N THR A 88 3.31 13.70 -0.02
CA THR A 88 3.31 12.24 0.16
C THR A 88 3.88 11.91 1.52
N PHE A 89 3.35 10.86 2.15
CA PHE A 89 3.81 10.36 3.45
C PHE A 89 4.11 8.87 3.38
N ASP A 90 5.16 8.45 4.07
CA ASP A 90 5.42 7.07 4.46
C ASP A 90 5.17 6.95 5.97
N ILE A 91 4.32 6.01 6.39
CA ILE A 91 4.12 5.72 7.81
C ILE A 91 5.21 4.74 8.25
N ASN A 92 6.08 5.19 9.14
CA ASN A 92 7.17 4.37 9.64
C ASN A 92 6.64 3.20 10.48
N ASN A 93 6.95 1.97 10.05
CA ASN A 93 6.78 0.76 10.84
C ASN A 93 5.34 0.51 11.31
N LEU A 94 4.32 0.88 10.52
CA LEU A 94 2.90 0.84 10.91
C LEU A 94 2.54 -0.46 11.65
N TYR A 95 2.74 -1.62 11.03
CA TYR A 95 2.36 -2.91 11.61
C TYR A 95 3.07 -3.23 12.92
N THR A 96 4.36 -2.94 13.01
CA THR A 96 5.20 -3.28 14.16
C THR A 96 5.05 -2.31 15.32
N MET A 97 4.39 -1.16 15.11
CA MET A 97 4.19 -0.14 16.12
C MET A 97 2.74 0.00 16.59
N LEU A 98 1.81 -0.81 16.07
CA LEU A 98 0.40 -0.80 16.52
C LEU A 98 0.30 -1.09 18.03
N PRO A 99 -0.29 -0.20 18.83
CA PRO A 99 -0.59 -0.50 20.23
C PRO A 99 -1.70 -1.55 20.29
N GLN A 100 -1.39 -2.74 20.82
CA GLN A 100 -2.24 -3.92 20.68
C GLN A 100 -3.63 -3.72 21.31
N GLN A 101 -3.71 -3.36 22.59
CA GLN A 101 -5.00 -3.14 23.28
C GLN A 101 -5.84 -2.05 22.61
N GLN A 102 -5.22 -0.90 22.33
CA GLN A 102 -5.90 0.20 21.66
C GLN A 102 -6.42 -0.22 20.28
N SER A 103 -5.67 -1.03 19.54
CA SER A 103 -6.11 -1.54 18.22
C SER A 103 -7.31 -2.46 18.35
N LEU A 104 -7.36 -3.31 19.37
CA LEU A 104 -8.51 -4.17 19.67
C LEU A 104 -9.75 -3.37 20.05
N ASP A 105 -9.56 -2.29 20.82
CA ASP A 105 -10.68 -1.42 21.22
C ASP A 105 -11.20 -0.61 20.03
N ILE A 106 -10.29 -0.09 19.18
CA ILE A 106 -10.65 0.58 17.93
C ILE A 106 -11.38 -0.37 16.96
N LEU A 107 -11.02 -1.66 16.94
CA LEU A 107 -11.74 -2.66 16.15
C LEU A 107 -13.21 -2.78 16.56
N VAL A 108 -13.49 -2.79 17.87
CA VAL A 108 -14.86 -2.81 18.37
C VAL A 108 -15.58 -1.49 18.09
N GLU A 109 -14.91 -0.36 18.29
CA GLU A 109 -15.45 0.97 17.95
C GLU A 109 -15.82 1.08 16.47
N PHE A 110 -15.00 0.50 15.58
CA PHE A 110 -15.25 0.45 14.15
C PHE A 110 -16.59 -0.26 13.86
N PHE A 111 -16.83 -1.43 14.46
CA PHE A 111 -18.10 -2.13 14.26
C PHE A 111 -19.30 -1.34 14.80
N GLN A 112 -19.16 -0.75 15.98
CA GLN A 112 -20.19 0.10 16.59
C GLN A 112 -20.52 1.31 15.72
N THR A 113 -19.49 2.00 15.21
CA THR A 113 -19.63 3.20 14.36
C THR A 113 -20.44 2.89 13.10
N PHE A 114 -20.23 1.72 12.50
CA PHE A 114 -20.95 1.31 11.30
C PHE A 114 -22.20 0.47 11.56
N GLN A 115 -22.65 0.41 12.82
CA GLN A 115 -23.85 -0.32 13.26
C GLN A 115 -23.87 -1.78 12.80
N ILE A 116 -22.71 -2.42 12.84
CA ILE A 116 -22.58 -3.85 12.58
C ILE A 116 -22.96 -4.54 13.89
N SER A 117 -23.98 -5.38 13.91
CA SER A 117 -24.43 -6.04 15.15
C SER A 117 -23.70 -7.35 15.41
N ASN A 118 -23.41 -8.09 14.35
CA ASN A 118 -22.61 -9.32 14.34
C ASN A 118 -22.06 -9.54 12.93
N ILE A 119 -21.03 -10.38 12.82
CA ILE A 119 -20.49 -10.79 11.53
C ILE A 119 -20.68 -12.29 11.42
N HIS A 120 -21.60 -12.73 10.56
CA HIS A 120 -21.98 -14.13 10.43
C HIS A 120 -22.35 -14.79 11.77
N SER A 121 -23.19 -14.11 12.57
CA SER A 121 -23.60 -14.56 13.90
C SER A 121 -22.48 -14.61 14.96
N ILE A 122 -21.30 -14.09 14.66
CA ILE A 122 -20.21 -13.91 15.63
C ILE A 122 -20.32 -12.49 16.21
N ASP A 123 -20.42 -12.40 17.53
CA ASP A 123 -20.49 -11.11 18.23
C ASP A 123 -19.13 -10.39 18.29
N HIS A 124 -19.15 -9.11 18.66
CA HIS A 124 -17.94 -8.30 18.71
C HIS A 124 -16.94 -8.78 19.75
N GLN A 125 -17.42 -9.37 20.86
CA GLN A 125 -16.55 -9.81 21.94
C GLN A 125 -15.74 -11.04 21.52
N THR A 126 -16.38 -11.98 20.83
CA THR A 126 -15.73 -13.15 20.24
C THR A 126 -14.72 -12.73 19.19
N ILE A 127 -15.06 -11.76 18.32
CA ILE A 127 -14.13 -11.23 17.32
C ILE A 127 -12.94 -10.55 18.00
N ARG A 128 -13.18 -9.74 19.02
CA ARG A 128 -12.12 -9.08 19.80
C ARG A 128 -11.19 -10.10 20.44
N GLU A 129 -11.73 -11.18 21.01
CA GLU A 129 -10.93 -12.23 21.65
C GLU A 129 -10.09 -13.02 20.65
N LEU A 130 -10.67 -13.37 19.48
CA LEU A 130 -9.91 -13.99 18.40
C LEU A 130 -8.81 -13.05 17.87
N ALA A 131 -9.09 -11.75 17.76
CA ALA A 131 -8.13 -10.74 17.36
C ALA A 131 -7.00 -10.60 18.39
N ARG A 132 -7.35 -10.63 19.68
CA ARG A 132 -6.40 -10.64 20.81
C ARG A 132 -5.42 -11.79 20.70
N ILE A 133 -5.93 -13.01 20.51
CA ILE A 133 -5.10 -14.21 20.32
C ILE A 133 -4.12 -14.03 19.14
N VAL A 134 -4.58 -13.48 18.01
CA VAL A 134 -3.71 -13.31 16.84
C VAL A 134 -2.59 -12.30 17.08
N ILE A 135 -2.87 -11.19 17.79
CA ILE A 135 -1.89 -10.11 17.95
C ILE A 135 -0.99 -10.29 19.17
N GLU A 136 -1.51 -10.79 20.29
CA GLU A 136 -0.77 -10.95 21.55
C GLU A 136 -0.01 -12.28 21.62
N GLU A 137 -0.58 -13.38 21.11
CA GLU A 137 0.04 -14.72 21.17
C GLU A 137 0.97 -14.99 19.98
N ASN A 138 1.56 -13.92 19.42
CA ASN A 138 2.52 -14.02 18.33
C ASN A 138 3.91 -14.40 18.84
N VAL A 139 4.13 -15.71 18.98
CA VAL A 139 5.39 -16.32 19.40
C VAL A 139 6.15 -16.88 18.20
N PHE A 140 7.46 -16.61 18.14
CA PHE A 140 8.32 -17.04 17.04
C PHE A 140 9.74 -17.40 17.46
N VAL A 141 10.42 -18.13 16.58
CA VAL A 141 11.80 -18.57 16.75
C VAL A 141 12.74 -17.71 15.90
N TYR A 142 13.82 -17.24 16.51
CA TYR A 142 14.95 -16.64 15.81
C TYR A 142 16.26 -17.05 16.48
N ARG A 143 17.22 -17.56 15.69
CA ARG A 143 18.51 -18.06 16.18
C ARG A 143 18.36 -19.00 17.39
N ASN A 144 17.47 -19.99 17.28
CA ASN A 144 17.15 -20.99 18.33
C ASN A 144 16.67 -20.40 19.67
N LYS A 145 16.19 -19.15 19.67
CA LYS A 145 15.55 -18.51 20.83
C LYS A 145 14.09 -18.18 20.52
N TYR A 146 13.26 -18.25 21.55
CA TYR A 146 11.85 -17.92 21.49
C TYR A 146 11.65 -16.45 21.82
N TYR A 147 10.81 -15.79 21.03
CA TYR A 147 10.45 -14.39 21.19
C TYR A 147 8.93 -14.24 21.07
N GLN A 148 8.40 -13.27 21.79
CA GLN A 148 7.01 -12.84 21.67
C GLN A 148 6.98 -11.37 21.28
N GLN A 149 6.12 -11.05 20.32
CA GLN A 149 5.92 -9.66 19.91
C GLN A 149 4.97 -8.96 20.89
N ILE A 150 5.51 -8.01 21.67
CA ILE A 150 4.77 -7.26 22.70
C ILE A 150 4.13 -5.97 22.18
N ILE A 151 4.49 -5.53 20.97
CA ILE A 151 3.93 -4.35 20.30
C ILE A 151 3.82 -4.61 18.81
N GLY A 152 2.76 -4.10 18.20
CA GLY A 152 2.45 -4.37 16.81
C GLY A 152 1.86 -5.75 16.57
N GLY A 153 1.70 -6.11 15.30
CA GLY A 153 1.36 -7.46 14.86
C GLY A 153 2.42 -8.06 13.95
N ALA A 154 2.28 -9.36 13.66
CA ALA A 154 3.23 -10.10 12.84
C ALA A 154 3.27 -9.53 11.41
N MET A 155 4.45 -9.11 10.96
CA MET A 155 4.65 -8.78 9.54
C MET A 155 4.47 -10.05 8.69
N GLY A 156 3.34 -10.16 7.99
CA GLY A 156 2.94 -11.34 7.22
C GLY A 156 1.60 -11.95 7.66
N SER A 157 1.04 -11.52 8.79
CA SER A 157 -0.32 -11.87 9.20
C SER A 157 -1.34 -11.10 8.35
N PRO A 158 -2.29 -11.79 7.66
CA PRO A 158 -3.36 -11.13 6.93
C PRO A 158 -4.21 -10.21 7.81
N PHE A 159 -4.50 -10.64 9.04
CA PHE A 159 -5.31 -9.86 9.97
C PHE A 159 -4.60 -8.60 10.45
N THR A 160 -3.28 -8.64 10.69
CA THR A 160 -2.52 -7.46 11.09
C THR A 160 -2.64 -6.33 10.06
N LEU A 161 -2.68 -6.64 8.76
CA LEU A 161 -2.94 -5.64 7.71
C LEU A 161 -4.31 -4.99 7.87
N THR A 162 -5.35 -5.80 8.03
CA THR A 162 -6.73 -5.32 8.18
C THR A 162 -6.90 -4.50 9.46
N LEU A 163 -6.30 -4.93 10.57
CA LEU A 163 -6.31 -4.19 11.83
C LEU A 163 -5.55 -2.86 11.73
N ALA A 164 -4.39 -2.83 11.05
CA ALA A 164 -3.65 -1.60 10.81
C ALA A 164 -4.47 -0.57 10.01
N ASN A 165 -5.19 -1.03 8.99
CA ASN A 165 -6.08 -0.18 8.20
C ASN A 165 -7.23 0.40 9.05
N ILE A 166 -7.80 -0.40 9.96
CA ILE A 166 -8.84 0.05 10.90
C ILE A 166 -8.28 1.03 11.93
N PHE A 167 -7.08 0.79 12.44
CA PHE A 167 -6.38 1.73 13.32
C PHE A 167 -6.18 3.08 12.62
N MET A 168 -5.72 3.04 11.36
CA MET A 168 -5.54 4.26 10.55
C MET A 168 -6.87 4.95 10.22
N TRP A 169 -7.97 4.21 10.04
CA TRP A 169 -9.29 4.83 9.87
C TRP A 169 -9.67 5.70 11.08
N LYS A 170 -9.42 5.22 12.31
CA LYS A 170 -9.68 6.01 13.51
C LYS A 170 -8.79 7.26 13.54
N TRP A 171 -7.49 7.11 13.27
CA TRP A 171 -6.57 8.24 13.19
C TRP A 171 -7.01 9.26 12.14
N GLU A 172 -7.40 8.81 10.94
CA GLU A 172 -7.91 9.66 9.85
C GLU A 172 -9.16 10.43 10.24
N LYS A 173 -10.14 9.73 10.83
CA LYS A 173 -11.40 10.30 11.29
C LYS A 173 -11.17 11.41 12.31
N GLU A 174 -10.20 11.23 13.20
CA GLU A 174 -9.97 12.17 14.29
C GLU A 174 -8.98 13.29 13.96
N SER A 175 -8.13 13.09 12.96
CA SER A 175 -7.14 14.07 12.50
C SER A 175 -7.50 14.65 11.13
N ILE A 176 -7.30 13.89 10.05
CA ILE A 176 -7.48 14.31 8.66
C ILE A 176 -8.86 14.92 8.41
N CYS A 177 -9.94 14.23 8.78
CA CYS A 177 -11.30 14.70 8.51
C CYS A 177 -11.63 16.05 9.19
N LYS A 178 -10.89 16.42 10.24
CA LYS A 178 -11.08 17.68 10.97
C LYS A 178 -10.15 18.79 10.50
N MET A 179 -8.99 18.44 9.93
CA MET A 179 -7.92 19.39 9.66
C MET A 179 -7.71 19.67 8.17
N LEU A 180 -8.07 18.73 7.29
CA LEU A 180 -7.91 18.89 5.85
C LEU A 180 -9.18 19.49 5.23
N PRO A 181 -9.09 20.54 4.40
CA PRO A 181 -10.25 21.08 3.68
C PRO A 181 -10.89 20.02 2.78
N SER A 182 -12.22 20.04 2.67
CA SER A 182 -12.99 19.07 1.87
C SER A 182 -12.69 19.12 0.37
N THR A 183 -12.15 20.23 -0.12
CA THR A 183 -11.73 20.39 -1.51
C THR A 183 -10.47 19.59 -1.81
N GLU A 184 -9.62 19.35 -0.82
CA GLU A 184 -8.35 18.65 -1.03
C GLU A 184 -8.52 17.13 -1.10
N ILE A 185 -7.72 16.48 -1.95
CA ILE A 185 -7.65 15.03 -1.97
C ILE A 185 -6.85 14.57 -0.76
N TYR A 186 -7.45 13.64 -0.01
CA TYR A 186 -6.72 12.69 0.84
C TYR A 186 -6.91 11.28 0.30
N GLY A 187 -5.84 10.50 0.26
CA GLY A 187 -5.96 9.07 0.05
C GLY A 187 -4.76 8.29 0.56
N ARG A 188 -5.04 7.14 1.19
CA ARG A 188 -4.02 6.25 1.74
C ARG A 188 -4.03 4.90 1.03
N TYR A 189 -2.87 4.44 0.60
CA TYR A 189 -2.61 3.06 0.21
C TYR A 189 -1.76 2.41 1.30
N ILE A 190 -2.39 1.68 2.21
CA ILE A 190 -1.70 1.00 3.32
C ILE A 190 -0.86 1.98 4.16
N ASP A 191 0.46 2.06 3.94
CA ASP A 191 1.41 2.91 4.67
C ASP A 191 1.71 4.21 3.91
N ASP A 192 1.37 4.30 2.62
CA ASP A 192 1.61 5.46 1.76
C ASP A 192 0.39 6.38 1.76
N ILE A 193 0.56 7.67 2.08
CA ILE A 193 -0.51 8.68 2.02
C ILE A 193 -0.21 9.71 0.92
N PHE A 194 -1.24 10.17 0.23
CA PHE A 194 -1.20 11.27 -0.73
C PHE A 194 -2.18 12.37 -0.34
N ILE A 195 -1.72 13.63 -0.40
CA ILE A 195 -2.53 14.83 -0.14
C ILE A 195 -2.27 15.90 -1.21
N THR A 196 -3.32 16.62 -1.62
CA THR A 196 -3.20 17.89 -2.36
C THR A 196 -3.33 19.09 -1.40
N TRP A 197 -2.72 20.22 -1.74
CA TRP A 197 -2.77 21.40 -0.90
C TRP A 197 -2.71 22.70 -1.71
N ASN A 198 -3.74 23.55 -1.58
CA ASN A 198 -3.84 24.82 -2.28
C ASN A 198 -3.46 26.08 -1.47
N ASP A 199 -3.24 25.95 -0.17
CA ASP A 199 -2.85 27.08 0.69
C ASP A 199 -1.31 27.19 0.76
N SER A 200 -0.79 28.08 1.62
CA SER A 200 0.65 28.31 1.75
C SER A 200 1.42 27.08 2.25
N GLN A 201 2.69 26.98 1.86
CA GLN A 201 3.57 25.90 2.29
C GLN A 201 3.76 25.90 3.81
N GLU A 202 3.81 27.08 4.45
CA GLU A 202 3.98 27.19 5.90
C GLU A 202 2.80 26.57 6.65
N LYS A 203 1.57 26.79 6.17
CA LYS A 203 0.37 26.17 6.74
C LYS A 203 0.35 24.66 6.51
N LEU A 204 0.80 24.20 5.34
CA LEU A 204 0.97 22.77 5.09
C LEU A 204 1.93 22.18 6.13
N GLU A 205 3.13 22.73 6.28
CA GLU A 205 4.12 22.24 7.24
C GLU A 205 3.62 22.27 8.69
N ALA A 206 2.86 23.31 9.07
CA ALA A 206 2.22 23.37 10.39
C ALA A 206 1.19 22.25 10.58
N LEU A 207 0.36 21.98 9.56
CA LEU A 207 -0.55 20.84 9.54
C LEU A 207 0.22 19.52 9.67
N LEU A 208 1.31 19.33 8.91
CA LEU A 208 2.10 18.10 8.93
C LEU A 208 2.73 17.85 10.30
N LYS A 209 3.27 18.90 10.94
CA LYS A 209 3.79 18.81 12.31
C LYS A 209 2.70 18.38 13.30
N LYS A 210 1.50 18.95 13.17
CA LYS A 210 0.36 18.59 14.01
C LYS A 210 -0.06 17.14 13.80
N LEU A 211 -0.15 16.68 12.56
CA LEU A 211 -0.46 15.28 12.23
C LEU A 211 0.58 14.31 12.80
N ASN A 212 1.87 14.64 12.71
CA ASN A 212 2.95 13.82 13.26
C ASN A 212 2.99 13.79 14.79
N SER A 213 2.43 14.80 15.46
CA SER A 213 2.25 14.83 16.92
C SER A 213 0.95 14.17 17.41
N TYR A 214 0.06 13.77 16.50
CA TYR A 214 -1.30 13.36 16.85
C TYR A 214 -1.34 12.06 17.65
N HIS A 215 -0.46 11.11 17.32
CA HIS A 215 -0.40 9.81 17.99
C HIS A 215 1.05 9.38 18.21
N PRO A 216 1.46 8.98 19.43
CA PRO A 216 2.86 8.68 19.75
C PRO A 216 3.46 7.54 18.91
N ASN A 217 2.62 6.60 18.46
CA ASN A 217 3.03 5.44 17.67
C ASN A 217 2.95 5.63 16.15
N ILE A 218 2.43 6.77 15.67
CA ILE A 218 2.40 7.09 14.24
C ILE A 218 3.51 8.10 13.98
N LYS A 219 4.49 7.72 13.17
CA LYS A 219 5.56 8.61 12.71
C LYS A 219 5.47 8.73 11.20
N LEU A 220 5.29 9.95 10.74
CA LEU A 220 5.14 10.30 9.33
C LEU A 220 6.46 10.87 8.80
N GLU A 221 6.98 10.28 7.74
CA GLU A 221 8.02 10.89 6.90
C GLU A 221 7.34 11.45 5.66
N TYR A 222 7.50 12.75 5.40
CA TYR A 222 6.79 13.42 4.32
C TYR A 222 7.71 14.09 3.30
N LYS A 223 7.20 14.23 2.08
CA LYS A 223 7.81 15.02 1.01
C LYS A 223 6.75 15.95 0.43
N ILE A 224 7.12 17.21 0.22
CA ILE A 224 6.28 18.24 -0.39
C ILE A 224 6.92 18.64 -1.72
N GLY A 225 6.09 18.84 -2.73
CA GLY A 225 6.57 19.33 -4.02
C GLY A 225 5.47 19.47 -5.05
N THR A 226 5.79 20.10 -6.17
CA THR A 226 4.90 20.16 -7.33
C THR A 226 4.99 18.91 -8.20
N SER A 227 6.04 18.09 -8.03
CA SER A 227 6.22 16.80 -8.69
C SER A 227 6.67 15.76 -7.68
N LEU A 228 5.84 14.74 -7.43
CA LEU A 228 6.13 13.70 -6.45
C LEU A 228 5.72 12.31 -6.95
N PRO A 229 6.49 11.27 -6.59
CA PRO A 229 6.08 9.89 -6.79
C PRO A 229 5.09 9.44 -5.71
N PHE A 230 4.06 8.71 -6.12
CA PHE A 230 3.17 7.96 -5.22
C PHE A 230 2.86 6.60 -5.84
N LEU A 231 3.12 5.51 -5.11
CA LEU A 231 3.10 4.15 -5.66
C LEU A 231 4.00 4.04 -6.92
N ASP A 232 3.42 3.70 -8.06
CA ASP A 232 4.05 3.56 -9.36
C ASP A 232 3.73 4.70 -10.34
N VAL A 233 3.19 5.84 -9.85
CA VAL A 233 2.92 7.05 -10.64
C VAL A 233 3.73 8.24 -10.12
N THR A 234 4.29 9.03 -11.03
CA THR A 234 4.77 10.39 -10.75
C THR A 234 3.66 11.36 -11.11
N VAL A 235 3.26 12.19 -10.15
CA VAL A 235 2.22 13.21 -10.31
C VAL A 235 2.91 14.57 -10.32
N SER A 236 2.68 15.39 -11.35
CA SER A 236 3.27 16.71 -11.47
C SER A 236 2.25 17.79 -11.81
N ASN A 237 2.36 18.94 -11.15
CA ASN A 237 1.62 20.16 -11.42
C ASN A 237 2.49 21.12 -12.23
N ASN A 238 2.22 21.23 -13.53
CA ASN A 238 2.95 22.11 -14.43
C ASN A 238 2.18 23.44 -14.56
N ASN A 239 2.26 24.28 -13.52
CA ASN A 239 1.59 25.58 -13.45
C ASN A 239 0.06 25.50 -13.67
N GLY A 240 -0.61 24.55 -13.03
CA GLY A 240 -2.06 24.35 -13.11
C GLY A 240 -2.46 23.24 -14.09
N ASN A 241 -1.49 22.67 -14.81
CA ASN A 241 -1.73 21.52 -15.68
C ASN A 241 -1.24 20.23 -15.02
N LEU A 242 -2.16 19.34 -14.71
CA LEU A 242 -1.83 18.00 -14.20
C LEU A 242 -1.13 17.17 -15.27
N SER A 243 0.03 16.63 -14.93
CA SER A 243 0.70 15.61 -15.73
C SER A 243 1.07 14.40 -14.89
N THR A 244 1.03 13.23 -15.51
CA THR A 244 1.33 11.96 -14.85
C THR A 244 2.22 11.10 -15.74
N SER A 245 3.09 10.31 -15.13
CA SER A 245 3.96 9.36 -15.81
C SER A 245 4.21 8.14 -14.92
N VAL A 246 4.76 7.06 -15.49
CA VAL A 246 5.16 5.89 -14.70
C VAL A 246 6.40 6.24 -13.88
N TYR A 247 6.32 6.00 -12.57
CA TYR A 247 7.45 6.20 -11.68
C TYR A 247 8.33 4.95 -11.64
N HIS A 248 9.63 5.15 -11.82
CA HIS A 248 10.67 4.13 -11.60
C HIS A 248 11.55 4.57 -10.45
N LYS A 249 11.73 3.70 -9.45
CA LYS A 249 12.65 3.98 -8.35
C LYS A 249 14.08 4.06 -8.91
N PRO A 250 14.86 5.12 -8.62
CA PRO A 250 16.18 5.32 -9.20
C PRO A 250 17.15 4.12 -9.01
N ALA A 251 17.09 3.46 -7.86
CA ALA A 251 17.94 2.31 -7.52
C ALA A 251 17.32 0.95 -7.86
N ALA A 252 16.13 0.90 -8.48
CA ALA A 252 15.53 -0.37 -8.86
C ALA A 252 16.11 -0.86 -10.19
N GLU A 253 16.76 -2.02 -10.14
CA GLU A 253 17.13 -2.72 -11.37
C GLU A 253 15.88 -3.08 -12.18
N PRO A 254 15.90 -2.96 -13.51
CA PRO A 254 14.77 -3.25 -14.36
C PRO A 254 14.61 -4.77 -14.54
N TYR A 255 14.60 -5.53 -13.45
CA TYR A 255 14.53 -6.98 -13.47
C TYR A 255 13.08 -7.45 -13.66
N VAL A 256 12.89 -8.34 -14.61
CA VAL A 256 11.66 -9.14 -14.78
C VAL A 256 12.05 -10.59 -14.98
N VAL A 257 11.08 -11.50 -15.03
CA VAL A 257 11.36 -12.93 -15.26
C VAL A 257 12.24 -13.10 -16.52
N PRO A 258 13.48 -13.61 -16.40
CA PRO A 258 14.37 -13.75 -17.55
C PRO A 258 13.78 -14.67 -18.61
N PHE A 259 13.98 -14.34 -19.88
CA PHE A 259 13.37 -15.11 -20.97
C PHE A 259 13.89 -16.54 -21.09
N THR A 260 15.05 -16.82 -20.50
CA THR A 260 15.67 -18.15 -20.40
C THR A 260 15.09 -19.02 -19.29
N SER A 261 14.26 -18.46 -18.41
CA SER A 261 13.61 -19.22 -17.34
C SER A 261 12.55 -20.18 -17.89
N ASP A 262 12.30 -21.27 -17.16
CA ASP A 262 11.34 -22.32 -17.55
C ASP A 262 9.89 -21.96 -17.19
N HIS A 263 9.49 -20.73 -17.48
CA HIS A 263 8.13 -20.25 -17.22
C HIS A 263 7.25 -20.44 -18.47
N PRO A 264 5.95 -20.74 -18.30
CA PRO A 264 5.04 -20.82 -19.44
C PRO A 264 5.01 -19.54 -20.28
N ARG A 265 4.85 -19.68 -21.60
CA ARG A 265 4.89 -18.54 -22.56
C ARG A 265 3.90 -17.42 -22.28
N HIS A 266 2.79 -17.71 -21.58
CA HIS A 266 1.80 -16.70 -21.22
C HIS A 266 2.31 -15.73 -20.15
N ILE A 267 3.24 -16.15 -19.26
CA ILE A 267 3.83 -15.28 -18.22
C ILE A 267 4.61 -14.15 -18.88
N PHE A 268 5.51 -14.47 -19.81
CA PHE A 268 6.28 -13.47 -20.56
C PHE A 268 5.38 -12.48 -21.31
N ARG A 269 4.30 -12.97 -21.92
CA ARG A 269 3.30 -12.14 -22.61
C ARG A 269 2.57 -11.22 -21.64
N ASN A 270 2.19 -11.73 -20.47
CA ASN A 270 1.46 -10.98 -19.45
C ASN A 270 2.32 -9.87 -18.84
N ILE A 271 3.63 -10.09 -18.63
CA ILE A 271 4.57 -9.06 -18.19
C ILE A 271 4.56 -7.88 -19.17
N ILE A 272 4.72 -8.15 -20.47
CA ILE A 272 4.71 -7.11 -21.51
C ILE A 272 3.34 -6.43 -21.56
N ARG A 273 2.26 -7.20 -21.51
CA ARG A 273 0.89 -6.66 -21.53
C ARG A 273 0.62 -5.74 -20.35
N ALA A 274 0.95 -6.15 -19.13
CA ALA A 274 0.75 -5.38 -17.91
C ALA A 274 1.57 -4.08 -17.94
N ALA A 275 2.85 -4.15 -18.29
CA ALA A 275 3.72 -2.98 -18.41
C ALA A 275 3.18 -1.95 -19.42
N LYS A 276 2.72 -2.42 -20.59
CA LYS A 276 2.09 -1.55 -21.60
C LYS A 276 0.79 -0.93 -21.12
N ILE A 277 -0.10 -1.70 -20.47
CA ILE A 277 -1.36 -1.17 -19.93
C ILE A 277 -1.08 -0.08 -18.90
N ARG A 278 -0.09 -0.30 -18.02
CA ARG A 278 0.36 0.70 -17.06
C ARG A 278 0.87 1.95 -17.76
N ALA A 279 1.74 1.81 -18.76
CA ALA A 279 2.26 2.93 -19.55
C ALA A 279 1.15 3.82 -20.12
N ILE A 280 0.09 3.24 -20.68
CA ILE A 280 -1.06 3.99 -21.19
C ILE A 280 -1.79 4.71 -20.06
N ARG A 281 -2.15 3.96 -19.02
CA ARG A 281 -3.00 4.49 -17.94
C ARG A 281 -2.31 5.65 -17.23
N TYR A 282 -0.98 5.56 -17.08
CA TYR A 282 -0.24 6.45 -16.19
C TYR A 282 0.34 7.65 -16.92
N SER A 283 0.54 7.55 -18.24
CA SER A 283 1.10 8.66 -19.03
C SER A 283 0.00 9.62 -19.45
N SER A 284 0.09 10.88 -19.02
CA SER A 284 -0.84 11.93 -19.44
C SER A 284 -0.50 12.51 -20.82
N THR A 285 0.75 12.37 -21.27
CA THR A 285 1.23 12.88 -22.56
C THR A 285 1.78 11.76 -23.44
N PHE A 286 1.77 12.00 -24.76
CA PHE A 286 2.38 11.08 -25.72
C PHE A 286 3.90 10.93 -25.50
N GLU A 287 4.56 12.00 -25.07
CA GLU A 287 5.98 11.97 -24.74
C GLU A 287 6.28 11.08 -23.54
N ALA A 288 5.53 11.24 -22.43
CA ALA A 288 5.65 10.38 -21.26
C ALA A 288 5.41 8.91 -21.61
N PHE A 289 4.41 8.64 -22.45
CA PHE A 289 4.12 7.29 -22.95
C PHE A 289 5.27 6.73 -23.78
N ASN A 290 5.85 7.52 -24.68
CA ASN A 290 6.96 7.07 -25.52
C ASN A 290 8.24 6.83 -24.72
N THR A 291 8.52 7.66 -23.72
CA THR A 291 9.63 7.43 -22.78
C THR A 291 9.43 6.12 -22.04
N GLU A 292 8.23 5.87 -21.49
CA GLU A 292 7.95 4.62 -20.81
C GLU A 292 8.01 3.41 -21.76
N ARG A 293 7.52 3.55 -22.99
CA ARG A 293 7.62 2.52 -24.02
C ARG A 293 9.08 2.13 -24.29
N ARG A 294 10.01 3.10 -24.32
CA ARG A 294 11.45 2.84 -24.46
C ARG A 294 12.00 2.13 -23.22
N ASN A 295 11.62 2.57 -22.03
CA ASN A 295 12.03 1.93 -20.76
C ASN A 295 11.59 0.47 -20.70
N ILE A 296 10.34 0.16 -21.09
CA ILE A 296 9.84 -1.22 -21.16
C ILE A 296 10.65 -2.04 -22.16
N ARG A 297 10.99 -1.48 -23.33
CA ARG A 297 11.82 -2.19 -24.31
C ARG A 297 13.21 -2.49 -23.75
N PHE A 298 13.85 -1.51 -23.11
CA PHE A 298 15.16 -1.67 -22.47
C PHE A 298 15.11 -2.75 -21.38
N MET A 299 14.13 -2.69 -20.48
CA MET A 299 13.89 -3.70 -19.45
C MET A 299 13.77 -5.11 -20.05
N LEU A 300 13.00 -5.30 -21.13
CA LEU A 300 12.85 -6.61 -21.75
C LEU A 300 14.16 -7.12 -22.38
N LEU A 301 14.90 -6.25 -23.07
CA LEU A 301 16.20 -6.61 -23.65
C LEU A 301 17.21 -6.98 -22.55
N TYR A 302 17.23 -6.23 -21.46
CA TYR A 302 18.09 -6.49 -20.30
C TYR A 302 17.84 -7.89 -19.70
N ASN A 303 16.58 -8.36 -19.72
CA ASN A 303 16.20 -9.69 -19.22
C ASN A 303 16.21 -10.79 -20.31
N GLY A 304 16.90 -10.55 -21.43
CA GLY A 304 17.16 -11.56 -22.47
C GLY A 304 16.00 -11.86 -23.42
N TYR A 305 14.97 -11.01 -23.49
CA TYR A 305 13.87 -11.21 -24.42
C TYR A 305 14.32 -10.96 -25.88
N PRO A 306 14.06 -11.88 -26.82
CA PRO A 306 14.46 -11.70 -28.21
C PRO A 306 13.77 -10.50 -28.87
N THR A 307 14.50 -9.70 -29.64
CA THR A 307 13.99 -8.50 -30.31
C THR A 307 12.75 -8.80 -31.16
N ARG A 308 12.75 -9.90 -31.91
CA ARG A 308 11.59 -10.35 -32.72
C ARG A 308 10.34 -10.59 -31.87
N TYR A 309 10.51 -11.13 -30.66
CA TYR A 309 9.41 -11.38 -29.72
C TYR A 309 8.86 -10.05 -29.18
N ILE A 310 9.75 -9.14 -28.76
CA ILE A 310 9.38 -7.80 -28.30
C ILE A 310 8.61 -7.06 -29.40
N ASP A 311 9.13 -7.00 -30.62
CA ASP A 311 8.51 -6.30 -31.74
C ASP A 311 7.14 -6.87 -32.11
N LYS A 312 6.98 -8.20 -32.03
CA LYS A 312 5.69 -8.87 -32.21
C LYS A 312 4.69 -8.43 -31.15
N GLU A 313 5.08 -8.45 -29.88
CA GLU A 313 4.17 -8.09 -28.78
C GLU A 313 3.87 -6.58 -28.73
N PHE A 314 4.78 -5.72 -29.20
CA PHE A 314 4.53 -4.28 -29.30
C PHE A 314 3.61 -3.94 -30.47
N ARG A 315 3.68 -4.67 -31.60
CA ARG A 315 2.78 -4.45 -32.77
C ARG A 315 1.32 -4.79 -32.48
N LYS A 316 1.06 -5.82 -31.67
CA LYS A 316 -0.31 -6.22 -31.24
C LYS A 316 -1.11 -5.11 -30.54
N PHE A 317 -0.46 -4.00 -30.20
CA PHE A 317 -1.08 -2.87 -29.50
C PHE A 317 -1.88 -1.94 -30.43
N PHE A 318 -1.48 -1.84 -31.71
CA PHE A 318 -2.15 -0.99 -32.70
C PHE A 318 -3.05 -1.78 -33.67
N GLY A 319 -3.06 -3.12 -33.54
CA GLY A 319 -3.77 -4.03 -34.45
C GLY A 319 -4.66 -4.99 -33.67
N SER A 320 -5.77 -4.48 -33.17
CA SER A 320 -6.94 -5.29 -32.80
C SER A 320 -8.16 -4.35 -32.70
N THR A 321 -8.62 -3.90 -33.86
CA THR A 321 -10.05 -3.69 -34.12
C THR A 321 -10.70 -5.04 -34.36
#